data_AF-A0A815AAH7-F1
#
_entry.id   AF-A0A815AAH7-F1
#
_cell.length_a   1.000
_cell.length_b   1.000
_cell.length_c   1.000
_cell.angle_alpha   90.00
_cell.angle_beta   90.00
_cell.angle_gamma   90.00
#
_symmetry.space_group_name_H-M   'P 1'
#
loop_
_entity.id
_entity.type
_entity.pdbx_description
1 polymer ?
#
loop_
_entity_poly.entity_id
_entity_poly.type
_entity_poly.pdbx_seq_one_letter_code
_entity_poly.pdbx_strand_id
1 'polypeptide(L)'
;MVSDFLAQHPSGLFFELSEDEWKQAVTKYKSLSEDSDVNYLSRTEGVYKDQSKGLVELAKELGVQLPAKAKSDEIHKILSEHRAFKNATKLQMLASKYNFKIIYCPKYSCELNATEGLWCNQKAFVRSRTDQSFEKMIKLIADSRIHFVERNIVLKLFRRSWRSIEAYSQGQTYGHVLKLFFSQLCKASVQSHRRISKKTINEA
;
A
#
# COMPACT_ATOMS: atom_id res chain seq x y z
N MET A 1 5.57 -8.39 -4.22
CA MET A 1 6.44 -7.54 -3.38
C MET A 1 5.51 -6.60 -2.63
N VAL A 2 5.44 -6.75 -1.31
CA VAL A 2 4.82 -5.75 -0.43
C VAL A 2 5.93 -4.73 -0.19
N SER A 3 5.67 -3.47 -0.48
CA SER A 3 6.57 -2.38 -0.11
C SER A 3 6.39 -2.13 1.38
N ASP A 4 7.22 -2.77 2.20
CA ASP A 4 7.24 -2.61 3.66
C ASP A 4 7.91 -1.30 4.08
N PHE A 5 7.41 -0.18 3.57
CA PHE A 5 7.63 1.14 4.14
C PHE A 5 6.33 1.93 3.97
N LEU A 6 5.45 1.82 4.95
CA LEU A 6 4.31 2.72 5.10
C LEU A 6 4.37 3.29 6.51
N ALA A 7 4.64 4.59 6.56
CA ALA A 7 4.62 5.38 7.78
C ALA A 7 3.26 5.23 8.48
N GLN A 8 3.32 4.99 9.78
CA GLN A 8 2.19 4.90 10.69
C GLN A 8 1.40 6.22 10.66
N HIS A 9 0.12 6.16 10.29
CA HIS A 9 -0.81 7.28 10.44
C HIS A 9 -1.72 6.99 11.65
N PRO A 10 -1.88 7.90 12.62
CA PRO A 10 -2.58 7.65 13.89
C PRO A 10 -4.11 7.49 13.79
N SER A 11 -4.67 7.23 12.60
CA SER A 11 -6.12 7.09 12.41
C SER A 11 -6.54 5.91 11.52
N GLY A 12 -5.75 4.85 11.49
CA GLY A 12 -6.20 3.59 10.90
C GLY A 12 -5.22 2.45 11.10
N LEU A 13 -5.74 1.30 11.54
CA LEU A 13 -5.02 0.02 11.51
C LEU A 13 -4.86 -0.38 10.03
N PHE A 14 -3.61 -0.45 9.55
CA PHE A 14 -3.32 -0.76 8.14
C PHE A 14 -3.24 -2.27 7.86
N PHE A 15 -3.14 -3.09 8.91
CA PHE A 15 -3.16 -4.55 8.83
C PHE A 15 -4.13 -5.10 9.86
N GLU A 16 -5.16 -5.78 9.36
CA GLU A 16 -6.05 -6.61 10.17
C GLU A 16 -5.63 -8.06 9.93
N LEU A 17 -5.17 -8.74 10.97
CA LEU A 17 -5.08 -10.19 10.97
C LEU A 17 -6.36 -10.73 11.59
N SER A 18 -6.98 -11.70 10.94
CA SER A 18 -8.00 -12.52 11.60
C SER A 18 -7.39 -13.25 12.81
N GLU A 19 -8.24 -13.71 13.72
CA GLU A 19 -7.77 -14.42 14.92
C GLU A 19 -6.92 -15.65 14.59
N ASP A 20 -7.27 -16.35 13.51
CA ASP A 20 -6.52 -17.51 13.03
C ASP A 20 -5.17 -17.11 12.43
N GLU A 21 -5.11 -16.00 11.68
CA GLU A 21 -3.86 -15.47 11.14
C GLU A 21 -2.93 -14.96 12.26
N TRP A 22 -3.49 -14.35 13.31
CA TRP A 22 -2.72 -13.96 14.50
C TRP A 22 -2.18 -15.18 15.25
N LYS A 23 -3.00 -16.20 15.50
CA LYS A 23 -2.54 -17.47 16.13
C LYS A 23 -1.44 -18.13 15.32
N GLN A 24 -1.56 -18.16 14.00
CA GLN A 24 -0.51 -18.67 13.11
C GLN A 24 0.76 -17.81 13.17
N ALA A 25 0.63 -16.49 13.22
CA ALA A 25 1.75 -15.56 13.34
C ALA A 25 2.50 -15.74 14.68
N VAL A 26 1.79 -15.82 15.81
CA VAL A 26 2.38 -16.06 17.14
C VAL A 26 3.03 -17.44 17.23
N THR A 27 2.42 -18.47 16.64
CA THR A 27 3.01 -19.82 16.57
C THR A 27 4.33 -19.82 15.80
N LYS A 28 4.38 -19.06 14.70
CA LYS A 28 5.56 -18.95 13.83
C LYS A 28 6.63 -18.01 14.38
N TYR A 29 6.22 -16.99 15.14
CA TYR A 29 7.08 -15.94 15.69
C TYR A 29 6.73 -15.72 17.16
N LYS A 30 7.25 -16.59 18.04
CA LYS A 30 6.98 -16.52 19.50
C LYS A 30 7.33 -15.18 20.14
N SER A 31 8.27 -14.42 19.57
CA SER A 31 8.62 -13.08 20.05
C SER A 31 7.49 -12.05 19.95
N LEU A 32 6.45 -12.32 19.15
CA LEU A 32 5.28 -11.42 19.03
C LEU A 32 4.40 -11.38 20.29
N SER A 33 4.46 -12.40 21.15
CA SER A 33 3.74 -12.39 22.43
C SER A 33 4.51 -11.71 23.56
N GLU A 34 5.79 -11.38 23.33
CA GLU A 34 6.67 -10.75 24.32
C GLU A 34 6.83 -9.24 24.09
N ASP A 35 6.33 -8.73 22.96
CA ASP A 35 6.44 -7.33 22.56
C ASP A 35 5.27 -6.51 23.12
N SER A 36 5.54 -5.66 24.11
CA SER A 36 4.53 -4.84 24.80
C SER A 36 3.81 -3.84 23.90
N ASP A 37 4.39 -3.55 22.73
CA ASP A 37 3.83 -2.61 21.76
C ASP A 37 2.88 -3.30 20.77
N VAL A 38 2.80 -4.63 20.77
CA VAL A 38 1.94 -5.42 19.88
C VAL A 38 0.76 -6.01 20.65
N ASN A 39 -0.23 -5.16 20.92
CA ASN A 39 -1.49 -5.61 21.47
C ASN A 39 -2.42 -6.10 20.36
N TYR A 40 -2.73 -7.40 20.35
CA TYR A 40 -3.83 -7.92 19.56
C TYR A 40 -5.15 -7.41 20.16
N LEU A 41 -5.69 -6.35 19.56
CA LEU A 41 -7.04 -5.91 19.85
C LEU A 41 -8.00 -6.86 19.14
N SER A 42 -8.51 -7.83 19.89
CA SER A 42 -9.59 -8.67 19.40
C SER A 42 -10.74 -7.77 18.94
N ARG A 43 -11.36 -8.06 17.78
CA ARG A 43 -12.61 -7.40 17.34
C ARG A 43 -13.73 -7.49 18.40
N THR A 44 -13.55 -8.36 19.39
CA THR A 44 -14.49 -8.59 20.47
C THR A 44 -14.14 -7.87 21.77
N GLU A 45 -13.02 -7.16 21.85
CA GLU A 45 -12.64 -6.41 23.05
C GLU A 45 -12.98 -4.93 22.87
N GLY A 46 -14.17 -4.60 23.35
CA GLY A 46 -14.68 -3.24 23.50
C GLY A 46 -15.87 -3.28 24.45
N VAL A 47 -16.11 -2.19 25.17
CA VAL A 47 -17.21 -2.07 26.15
C VAL A 47 -18.59 -2.40 25.54
N TYR A 48 -18.71 -2.35 24.21
CA TYR A 48 -19.93 -2.55 23.44
C TYR A 48 -19.93 -3.82 22.58
N LYS A 49 -19.13 -4.85 22.91
CA LYS A 49 -19.18 -6.15 22.22
C LYS A 49 -20.61 -6.70 22.21
N ASP A 50 -21.09 -7.12 21.04
CA ASP A 50 -22.44 -7.67 20.81
C ASP A 50 -23.60 -6.74 21.20
N GLN A 51 -23.30 -5.45 21.43
CA GLN A 51 -24.27 -4.41 21.68
C GLN A 51 -24.20 -3.39 20.54
N SER A 52 -25.33 -3.11 19.90
CA SER A 52 -25.40 -1.96 19.01
C SER A 52 -25.20 -0.71 19.87
N LYS A 53 -24.03 -0.07 19.77
CA LYS A 53 -23.83 1.26 20.31
C LYS A 53 -24.94 2.15 19.78
N GLY A 54 -25.78 2.67 20.67
CA GLY A 54 -27.00 3.36 20.27
C GLY A 54 -26.66 4.55 19.37
N LEU A 55 -27.44 4.78 18.31
CA LEU A 55 -27.21 5.87 17.36
C LEU A 55 -27.07 7.24 18.06
N VAL A 56 -27.71 7.40 19.22
CA VAL A 56 -27.63 8.59 20.08
C VAL A 56 -26.25 8.76 20.72
N GLU A 57 -25.63 7.68 21.23
CA GLU A 57 -24.28 7.74 21.79
C GLU A 57 -23.26 8.04 20.70
N LEU A 58 -23.43 7.42 19.54
CA LEU A 58 -22.57 7.62 18.39
C LEU A 58 -22.65 9.07 17.86
N ALA A 59 -23.84 9.67 17.84
CA ALA A 59 -24.00 11.09 17.52
C ALA A 59 -23.34 12.02 18.55
N LYS A 60 -23.42 11.68 19.84
CA LYS A 60 -22.78 12.44 20.92
C LYS A 60 -21.26 12.44 20.79
N GLU A 61 -20.65 11.29 20.47
CA GLU A 61 -19.20 11.19 20.24
C GLU A 61 -18.73 11.96 19.02
N LEU A 62 -19.55 12.00 17.96
CA LEU A 62 -19.27 12.77 16.75
C LEU A 62 -19.58 14.27 16.91
N GLY A 63 -20.06 14.71 18.08
CA GLY A 63 -20.44 16.10 18.33
C GLY A 63 -21.64 16.58 17.51
N VAL A 64 -22.48 15.65 17.03
CA VAL A 64 -23.66 15.94 16.22
C VAL A 64 -24.84 16.23 17.13
N GLN A 65 -25.45 17.41 17.00
CA GLN A 65 -26.66 17.74 17.75
C GLN A 65 -27.86 16.98 17.19
N LEU A 66 -28.53 16.21 18.06
CA LEU A 66 -29.74 15.49 17.71
C LEU A 66 -31.00 16.24 18.18
N PRO A 67 -32.10 16.20 17.41
CA PRO A 67 -33.40 16.71 17.86
C PRO A 67 -33.90 15.93 19.09
N ALA A 68 -34.52 16.64 20.05
CA ALA A 68 -34.95 16.08 21.34
C ALA A 68 -35.97 14.91 21.27
N LYS A 69 -36.63 14.70 20.11
CA LYS A 69 -37.55 13.58 19.84
C LYS A 69 -37.27 12.93 18.47
N ALA A 70 -36.02 12.92 18.03
CA ALA A 70 -35.66 12.35 16.74
C ALA A 70 -35.96 10.84 16.69
N LYS A 71 -36.61 10.40 15.60
CA LYS A 71 -36.81 8.97 15.35
C LYS A 71 -35.49 8.33 14.90
N SER A 72 -35.38 7.01 15.08
CA SER A 72 -34.19 6.23 14.67
C SER A 72 -33.77 6.52 13.22
N ASP A 73 -34.73 6.60 12.30
CA ASP A 73 -34.47 6.86 10.88
C ASP A 73 -33.90 8.25 10.62
N GLU A 74 -34.33 9.25 11.38
CA GLU A 74 -33.82 10.63 11.28
C GLU A 74 -32.38 10.72 11.79
N ILE A 75 -32.09 10.04 12.90
CA ILE A 75 -30.73 9.96 13.44
C ILE A 75 -29.81 9.24 12.44
N HIS A 76 -30.29 8.15 11.82
CA HIS A 76 -29.56 7.44 10.77
C HIS A 76 -29.21 8.34 9.59
N LYS A 77 -30.18 9.15 9.13
CA LYS A 77 -29.97 10.08 8.03
C LYS A 77 -28.93 11.14 8.38
N ILE A 78 -29.06 11.79 9.53
CA ILE A 78 -28.12 12.82 10.01
C ILE A 78 -26.70 12.23 10.14
N LEU A 79 -26.57 11.03 10.71
CA LEU A 79 -25.28 10.35 10.82
C LEU A 79 -24.71 9.99 9.45
N SER A 80 -25.52 9.49 8.52
CA SER A 80 -25.04 9.13 7.17
C SER A 80 -24.47 10.32 6.38
N GLU A 81 -24.94 11.53 6.66
CA GLU A 81 -24.45 12.77 6.05
C GLU A 81 -23.13 13.26 6.69
N HIS A 82 -22.81 12.78 7.90
CA HIS A 82 -21.59 13.16 8.61
C HIS A 82 -20.34 12.69 7.86
N ARG A 83 -19.27 13.51 7.89
CA ARG A 83 -18.02 13.26 7.16
C ARG A 83 -17.42 11.88 7.43
N ALA A 84 -17.57 11.36 8.64
CA ALA A 84 -17.06 10.05 9.03
C ALA A 84 -17.72 8.89 8.27
N PHE A 85 -18.94 9.08 7.77
CA PHE A 85 -19.73 8.06 7.08
C PHE A 85 -19.86 8.33 5.57
N LYS A 86 -19.24 9.40 5.06
CA LYS A 86 -19.16 9.63 3.62
C LYS A 86 -18.26 8.56 3.00
N ASN A 87 -18.81 7.81 2.05
CA ASN A 87 -18.11 6.77 1.29
C ASN A 87 -16.97 7.29 0.38
N ALA A 88 -16.71 8.60 0.38
CA ALA A 88 -15.65 9.21 -0.42
C ALA A 88 -14.39 9.41 0.43
N THR A 89 -13.31 8.74 0.05
CA THR A 89 -11.99 8.92 0.68
C THR A 89 -11.48 10.35 0.46
N LYS A 90 -10.62 10.85 1.37
CA LYS A 90 -9.96 12.17 1.20
C LYS A 90 -9.25 12.30 -0.15
N LEU A 91 -8.68 11.20 -0.66
CA LEU A 91 -7.99 11.17 -1.94
C LEU A 91 -8.96 11.34 -3.13
N GLN A 92 -10.13 10.69 -3.09
CA GLN A 92 -11.19 10.90 -4.09
C GLN A 92 -11.72 12.33 -4.05
N MET A 93 -11.91 12.91 -2.85
CA MET A 93 -12.32 14.31 -2.73
C MET A 93 -11.29 15.27 -3.35
N LEU A 94 -10.00 15.04 -3.12
CA LEU A 94 -8.91 15.81 -3.73
C LEU A 94 -8.86 15.63 -5.26
N ALA A 95 -9.02 14.40 -5.74
CA ALA A 95 -9.04 14.11 -7.16
C ALA A 95 -10.18 14.85 -7.87
N SER A 96 -11.39 14.83 -7.31
CA SER A 96 -12.53 15.59 -7.83
C SER A 96 -12.29 17.10 -7.76
N LYS A 97 -11.74 17.61 -6.66
CA LYS A 97 -11.44 19.04 -6.49
C LYS A 97 -10.49 19.59 -7.56
N TYR A 98 -9.46 18.82 -7.92
CA TYR A 98 -8.44 19.23 -8.88
C TYR A 98 -8.63 18.63 -10.29
N ASN A 99 -9.79 18.01 -10.55
CA ASN A 99 -10.12 17.38 -11.83
C ASN A 99 -9.06 16.34 -12.29
N PHE A 100 -8.50 15.58 -11.35
CA PHE A 100 -7.60 14.47 -11.67
C PHE A 100 -8.39 13.26 -12.12
N LYS A 101 -7.97 12.67 -13.25
CA LYS A 101 -8.45 11.35 -13.67
C LYS A 101 -7.64 10.27 -12.96
N ILE A 102 -8.33 9.42 -12.21
CA ILE A 102 -7.71 8.27 -11.53
C ILE A 102 -7.75 7.07 -12.47
N ILE A 103 -6.59 6.48 -12.74
CA ILE A 103 -6.48 5.24 -13.52
C ILE A 103 -6.49 4.07 -12.54
N TYR A 104 -7.39 3.12 -12.76
CA TYR A 104 -7.40 1.87 -12.02
C TYR A 104 -6.16 1.04 -12.38
N CYS A 105 -5.39 0.65 -11.37
CA CYS A 105 -4.25 -0.26 -11.51
C CYS A 105 -4.58 -1.56 -10.73
N PRO A 106 -4.70 -2.71 -11.40
CA PRO A 106 -4.96 -3.97 -10.74
C PRO A 106 -3.87 -4.34 -9.73
N LYS A 107 -4.26 -5.03 -8.66
CA LYS A 107 -3.31 -5.53 -7.66
C LYS A 107 -2.29 -6.47 -8.32
N TYR A 108 -1.04 -6.42 -7.86
CA TYR A 108 0.06 -7.25 -8.31
C TYR A 108 0.44 -7.14 -9.80
N SER A 109 -0.02 -6.10 -10.51
CA SER A 109 0.27 -5.87 -11.93
C SER A 109 1.33 -4.77 -12.10
N CYS A 110 2.56 -5.04 -11.67
CA CYS A 110 3.66 -4.07 -11.68
C CYS A 110 4.10 -3.64 -13.09
N GLU A 111 3.89 -4.49 -14.09
CA GLU A 111 4.11 -4.26 -15.51
C GLU A 111 3.23 -3.16 -16.10
N LEU A 112 2.07 -2.90 -15.48
CA LEU A 112 1.16 -1.82 -15.87
C LEU A 112 1.59 -0.46 -15.29
N ASN A 113 2.50 -0.44 -14.32
CA ASN A 113 2.98 0.78 -13.68
C ASN A 113 4.33 1.21 -14.25
N ALA A 114 4.33 2.23 -15.11
CA ALA A 114 5.56 2.79 -15.70
C ALA A 114 6.60 3.24 -14.66
N THR A 115 6.15 3.59 -13.45
CA THR A 115 7.02 3.99 -12.32
C THR A 115 8.00 2.88 -11.92
N GLU A 116 7.64 1.60 -12.09
CA GLU A 116 8.55 0.48 -11.82
C GLU A 116 9.78 0.51 -12.73
N GLY A 117 9.59 0.95 -13.98
CA GLY A 117 10.69 1.16 -14.92
C GLY A 117 11.63 2.30 -14.50
N LEU A 118 11.07 3.39 -13.96
CA LEU A 118 11.85 4.49 -13.38
C LEU A 118 12.70 3.97 -12.23
N TRP A 119 12.09 3.30 -11.25
CA TRP A 119 12.81 2.75 -10.10
C TRP A 119 13.88 1.76 -10.50
N CYS A 120 13.62 0.88 -11.47
CA CYS A 120 14.64 -0.05 -11.97
C CYS A 120 15.86 0.68 -12.54
N ASN A 121 15.66 1.74 -13.33
CA ASN A 121 16.76 2.53 -13.89
C ASN A 121 17.56 3.26 -12.81
N GLN A 122 16.87 3.91 -11.87
CA GLN A 122 17.54 4.63 -10.77
C GLN A 122 18.31 3.67 -9.87
N LYS A 123 17.72 2.52 -9.50
CA LYS A 123 18.42 1.49 -8.72
C LYS A 123 19.65 0.96 -9.44
N ALA A 124 19.57 0.70 -10.75
CA ALA A 124 20.73 0.25 -11.53
C ALA A 124 21.85 1.30 -11.56
N PHE A 125 21.49 2.58 -11.68
CA PHE A 125 22.44 3.68 -11.64
C PHE A 125 23.15 3.78 -10.29
N VAL A 126 22.40 3.74 -9.18
CA VAL A 126 22.95 3.83 -7.82
C VAL A 126 23.79 2.59 -7.50
N ARG A 127 23.30 1.38 -7.78
CA ARG A 127 24.00 0.12 -7.46
C ARG A 127 25.36 -0.01 -8.14
N SER A 128 25.53 0.57 -9.32
CA SER A 128 26.80 0.53 -10.06
C SER A 128 27.83 1.58 -9.60
N ARG A 129 27.46 2.51 -8.71
CA ARG A 129 28.27 3.68 -8.33
C ARG A 129 28.38 3.91 -6.82
N THR A 130 27.57 3.22 -6.03
CA THR A 130 27.55 3.36 -4.57
C THR A 130 28.77 2.67 -3.95
N ASP A 131 29.30 3.27 -2.88
CA ASP A 131 30.22 2.62 -1.93
C ASP A 131 29.51 2.24 -0.63
N GLN A 132 28.18 2.17 -0.67
CA GLN A 132 27.29 1.89 0.46
C GLN A 132 27.30 2.95 1.58
N SER A 133 27.98 4.09 1.40
CA SER A 133 27.83 5.22 2.32
C SER A 133 26.49 5.94 2.12
N PHE A 134 25.89 6.39 3.22
CA PHE A 134 24.63 7.12 3.19
C PHE A 134 24.74 8.43 2.42
N GLU A 135 25.79 9.21 2.68
CA GLU A 135 26.02 10.52 2.02
C GLU A 135 26.13 10.39 0.49
N LYS A 136 26.88 9.40 0.00
CA LYS A 136 27.00 9.16 -1.43
C LYS A 136 25.70 8.62 -2.01
N MET A 137 24.96 7.78 -1.28
CA MET A 137 23.67 7.28 -1.74
C MET A 137 22.68 8.43 -1.98
N ILE A 138 22.61 9.42 -1.08
CA ILE A 138 21.75 10.60 -1.26
C ILE A 138 22.15 11.39 -2.52
N LYS A 139 23.44 11.63 -2.73
CA LYS A 139 23.96 12.30 -3.94
C LYS A 139 23.59 11.50 -5.21
N LEU A 140 23.84 10.19 -5.21
CA LEU A 140 23.54 9.32 -6.35
C LEU A 140 22.04 9.22 -6.66
N ILE A 141 21.16 9.30 -5.66
CA ILE A 141 19.71 9.32 -5.89
C ILE A 141 19.33 10.59 -6.68
N ALA A 142 19.86 11.75 -6.31
CA ALA A 142 19.64 13.00 -7.03
C ALA A 142 20.20 12.92 -8.46
N ASP A 143 21.44 12.46 -8.62
CA ASP A 143 22.09 12.32 -9.93
C ASP A 143 21.35 11.33 -10.84
N SER A 144 20.81 10.25 -10.27
CA SER A 144 20.06 9.24 -11.02
C SER A 144 18.82 9.81 -11.70
N ARG A 145 18.20 10.84 -11.09
CA ARG A 145 17.03 11.52 -11.65
C ARG A 145 17.42 12.34 -12.88
N ILE A 146 18.53 13.07 -12.81
CA ILE A 146 19.05 13.87 -13.94
C ILE A 146 19.40 12.94 -15.10
N HIS A 147 20.19 11.91 -14.84
CA HIS A 147 20.57 10.90 -15.83
C HIS A 147 19.34 10.20 -16.46
N PHE A 148 18.30 9.93 -15.67
CA PHE A 148 17.07 9.35 -16.20
C PHE A 148 16.33 10.28 -17.18
N VAL A 149 16.26 11.58 -16.88
CA VAL A 149 15.64 12.58 -17.76
C VAL A 149 16.41 12.70 -19.08
N GLU A 150 17.74 12.79 -19.02
CA GLU A 150 18.62 12.89 -20.20
C GLU A 150 18.44 11.69 -21.15
N ARG A 151 18.21 10.50 -20.60
CA ARG A 151 17.96 9.29 -21.39
C ARG A 151 16.67 9.32 -22.20
N ASN A 152 15.74 10.22 -21.91
CA ASN A 152 14.45 10.36 -22.61
C ASN A 152 13.66 9.04 -22.72
N ILE A 153 13.78 8.16 -21.71
CA ILE A 153 13.15 6.82 -21.72
C ILE A 153 11.71 6.80 -21.20
N VAL A 154 11.20 7.92 -20.67
CA VAL A 154 9.84 8.02 -20.11
C VAL A 154 8.79 7.50 -21.09
N LEU A 155 8.81 7.98 -22.33
CA LEU A 155 7.85 7.55 -23.35
C LEU A 155 7.97 6.05 -23.67
N LYS A 156 9.18 5.49 -23.63
CA LYS A 156 9.37 4.04 -23.81
C LYS A 156 8.72 3.23 -22.69
N LEU A 157 8.79 3.72 -21.45
CA LEU A 157 8.15 3.07 -20.29
C LEU A 157 6.63 3.11 -20.40
N PHE A 158 6.05 4.27 -20.73
CA PHE A 158 4.60 4.39 -20.92
C PHE A 158 4.10 3.53 -22.09
N ARG A 159 4.79 3.56 -23.24
CA ARG A 159 4.46 2.69 -24.38
C ARG A 159 4.50 1.22 -24.00
N ARG A 160 5.47 0.80 -23.19
CA ARG A 160 5.55 -0.57 -22.70
C ARG A 160 4.33 -0.94 -21.84
N SER A 161 3.96 -0.09 -20.87
CA SER A 161 2.76 -0.33 -20.05
C SER A 161 1.49 -0.40 -20.90
N TRP A 162 1.37 0.45 -21.92
CA TRP A 162 0.23 0.41 -22.86
C TRP A 162 0.18 -0.90 -23.66
N ARG A 163 1.32 -1.36 -24.18
CA ARG A 163 1.41 -2.64 -24.90
C ARG A 163 1.08 -3.84 -23.99
N SER A 164 1.40 -3.77 -22.70
CA SER A 164 0.97 -4.79 -21.74
C SER A 164 -0.57 -4.83 -21.61
N ILE A 165 -1.23 -3.67 -21.54
CA ILE A 165 -2.70 -3.57 -21.51
C ILE A 165 -3.30 -4.18 -22.78
N GLU A 166 -2.77 -3.84 -23.95
CA GLU A 166 -3.21 -4.38 -25.23
C GLU A 166 -3.06 -5.91 -25.28
N ALA A 167 -1.92 -6.44 -24.84
CA ALA A 167 -1.71 -7.88 -24.77
C ALA A 167 -2.72 -8.57 -23.83
N TYR A 168 -3.03 -7.97 -22.67
CA TYR A 168 -4.08 -8.50 -21.80
C TYR A 168 -5.46 -8.46 -22.44
N SER A 169 -5.78 -7.40 -23.18
CA SER A 169 -7.06 -7.31 -23.92
C SER A 169 -7.19 -8.41 -24.99
N GLN A 170 -6.07 -8.94 -25.48
CA GLN A 170 -5.98 -10.06 -26.42
C GLN A 170 -5.91 -11.43 -25.71
N GLY A 171 -6.10 -11.49 -24.39
CA GLY A 171 -6.10 -12.73 -23.63
C GLY A 171 -4.72 -13.28 -23.26
N GLN A 172 -3.65 -12.49 -23.39
CA GLN A 172 -2.31 -12.93 -23.00
C GLN A 172 -2.20 -13.10 -21.48
N THR A 173 -1.41 -14.08 -21.05
CA THR A 173 -1.16 -14.32 -19.62
C THR A 173 -0.06 -13.41 -19.08
N TYR A 174 -0.06 -13.14 -17.76
CA TYR A 174 0.98 -12.35 -17.08
C TYR A 174 2.40 -12.84 -17.40
N GLY A 175 2.63 -14.15 -17.33
CA GLY A 175 3.94 -14.74 -17.64
C GLY A 175 4.38 -14.51 -19.09
N HIS A 176 3.43 -14.47 -20.03
CA HIS A 176 3.72 -14.16 -21.43
C HIS A 176 4.04 -12.68 -21.63
N VAL A 177 3.26 -11.78 -21.03
CA VAL A 177 3.48 -10.32 -21.07
C VAL A 177 4.85 -9.94 -20.51
N LEU A 178 5.26 -10.54 -19.38
CA LEU A 178 6.60 -10.32 -18.81
C LEU A 178 7.73 -10.70 -19.77
N LYS A 179 7.63 -11.89 -20.38
CA LYS A 179 8.65 -12.39 -21.31
C LYS A 179 8.73 -11.55 -22.58
N LEU A 180 7.58 -11.09 -23.10
CA LEU A 180 7.50 -10.29 -24.31
C LEU A 180 8.10 -8.89 -24.15
N PHE A 181 7.84 -8.21 -23.02
CA PHE A 181 8.08 -6.77 -22.92
C PHE A 181 9.15 -6.35 -21.90
N PHE A 182 9.56 -7.22 -20.98
CA PHE A 182 10.48 -6.86 -19.90
C PHE A 182 11.83 -7.55 -20.02
N SER A 183 11.86 -8.87 -20.10
CA SER A 183 13.05 -9.67 -20.39
C SER A 183 12.69 -11.16 -20.44
N GLN A 184 13.43 -11.95 -21.21
CA GLN A 184 13.36 -13.41 -21.09
C GLN A 184 13.89 -13.92 -19.74
N LEU A 185 14.68 -13.10 -19.03
CA LEU A 185 15.17 -13.40 -17.68
C LEU A 185 14.11 -13.11 -16.60
N CYS A 186 13.01 -12.43 -16.94
CA CYS A 186 11.91 -12.19 -16.01
C CYS A 186 11.18 -13.51 -15.74
N LYS A 187 11.24 -13.96 -14.49
CA LYS A 187 10.49 -15.11 -14.02
C LYS A 187 9.13 -14.63 -13.50
N ALA A 188 8.06 -15.32 -13.90
CA ALA A 188 6.73 -15.09 -13.34
C ALA A 188 6.68 -15.54 -11.85
N SER A 189 7.54 -16.48 -11.47
CA SER A 189 7.72 -16.90 -10.08
C SER A 189 8.57 -15.90 -9.30
N VAL A 190 8.06 -15.46 -8.16
CA VAL A 190 8.79 -14.62 -7.21
C VAL A 190 9.82 -15.47 -6.47
N GLN A 191 11.11 -15.20 -6.66
CA GLN A 191 12.14 -15.72 -5.77
C GLN A 191 12.25 -14.75 -4.59
N SER A 192 11.87 -15.19 -3.37
CA SER A 192 12.09 -14.36 -2.18
C SER A 192 13.60 -14.22 -1.95
N HIS A 193 14.05 -13.01 -1.65
CA HIS A 193 15.42 -12.81 -1.20
C HIS A 193 15.61 -13.61 0.10
N ARG A 194 16.69 -14.42 0.17
CA ARG A 194 17.06 -15.14 1.40
C ARG A 194 17.15 -14.15 2.55
N ARG A 195 16.50 -14.47 3.68
CA ARG A 195 16.67 -13.79 4.96
C ARG A 195 18.17 -13.80 5.30
N ILE A 196 18.80 -12.63 5.39
CA ILE A 196 20.16 -12.51 5.94
C ILE A 196 20.03 -12.87 7.42
N SER A 197 20.67 -13.97 7.83
CA SER A 197 20.67 -14.37 9.23
C SER A 197 21.64 -13.49 10.02
N LYS A 198 21.35 -13.24 11.30
CA LYS A 198 22.21 -12.42 12.19
C LYS A 198 23.67 -12.91 12.26
N LYS A 199 23.95 -14.18 11.94
CA LYS A 199 25.33 -14.71 11.86
C LYS A 199 26.20 -13.96 10.86
N THR A 200 25.62 -13.52 9.75
CA THR A 200 26.36 -12.83 8.66
C THR A 200 26.76 -11.39 8.99
N ILE A 201 26.21 -10.80 10.06
CA ILE A 201 26.45 -9.40 10.43
C ILE A 201 27.67 -9.27 11.37
N ASN A 202 28.03 -10.34 12.10
CA ASN A 202 29.10 -10.31 13.09
C ASN A 202 30.47 -10.75 12.53
N GLU A 203 30.59 -10.99 11.23
CA GLU A 203 31.84 -11.40 10.56
C GLU A 203 32.34 -10.35 9.55
N ALA A 204 31.83 -9.11 9.60
CA ALA A 204 32.28 -7.99 8.77
C ALA A 204 32.79 -6.83 9.61
#